data_AF-A0A8J2K744-F1
#
_entry.id   AF-A0A8J2K744-F1
#
_cell.length_a   1.000
_cell.length_b   1.000
_cell.length_c   1.000
_cell.angle_alpha   90.00
_cell.angle_beta   90.00
_cell.angle_gamma   90.00
#
_symmetry.space_group_name_H-M   'P 1'
#
loop_
_entity.id
_entity.type
_entity.pdbx_description
1 polymer ?
#
loop_
_entity_poly.entity_id
_entity_poly.type
_entity_poly.pdbx_seq_one_letter_code
_entity_poly.pdbx_strand_id
1 'polypeptide(L)'
;MRLKLCVTLLLLTLAATCILLIVVLVPLVVFPTFTEELVDYDPVPVTCVLEMKQVIVKDRALCKVWNSCRQGCKTKPKSCKRIWVNYFFSRHDMDKNDSQSLNERNWAQQHVPLKINHQACGEEPEVDCKLFFENLKTQRQFPCHYNRRNTHEVVVEYSWEDELYPMAFAIGLPLGLFIIFLVICAILGFWYCRGSPGFDPDNPTIDTERKYAFE
;
A
#
# COMPACT_ATOMS: atom_id res chain seq x y z
N MET A 1 17.43 45.81 -10.47
CA MET A 1 18.12 44.50 -10.60
C MET A 1 17.97 43.60 -9.36
N ARG A 2 18.17 44.12 -8.13
CA ARG A 2 18.16 43.30 -6.89
C ARG A 2 16.80 42.65 -6.55
N LEU A 3 15.68 43.34 -6.77
CA LEU A 3 14.34 42.80 -6.48
C LEU A 3 13.96 41.60 -7.36
N LYS A 4 14.27 41.67 -8.67
CA LYS A 4 14.03 40.57 -9.62
C LYS A 4 14.84 39.33 -9.24
N LEU A 5 16.11 39.51 -8.86
CA LEU A 5 16.99 38.41 -8.43
C LEU A 5 16.53 37.76 -7.12
N CYS A 6 16.07 38.56 -6.14
CA CYS A 6 15.50 38.04 -4.90
C CYS A 6 14.22 37.24 -5.14
N VAL A 7 13.33 37.72 -6.00
CA VAL A 7 12.06 37.03 -6.31
C VAL A 7 12.33 35.71 -7.04
N THR A 8 13.24 35.67 -8.01
CA THR A 8 13.59 34.44 -8.72
C THR A 8 14.29 33.43 -7.80
N LEU A 9 15.20 33.87 -6.93
CA LEU A 9 15.87 32.99 -5.97
C LEU A 9 14.88 32.40 -4.96
N LEU A 10 13.93 33.21 -4.47
CA LEU A 10 12.94 32.78 -3.48
C LEU A 10 11.91 31.81 -4.08
N LEU A 11 11.52 32.00 -5.35
CA LEU A 11 10.71 31.05 -6.10
C LEU A 11 11.45 29.72 -6.32
N LEU A 12 12.74 29.76 -6.66
CA LEU A 12 13.53 28.56 -6.91
C LEU A 12 13.74 27.74 -5.64
N THR A 13 14.04 28.40 -4.52
CA THR A 13 14.21 27.72 -3.23
C THR A 13 12.90 27.13 -2.73
N LEU A 14 11.78 27.84 -2.89
CA LEU A 14 10.46 27.33 -2.53
C LEU A 14 10.04 26.13 -3.40
N ALA A 15 10.35 26.16 -4.70
CA ALA A 15 10.10 25.04 -5.60
C ALA A 15 10.94 23.82 -5.19
N ALA A 16 12.24 24.04 -4.91
CA ALA A 16 13.14 22.96 -4.50
C ALA A 16 12.75 22.33 -3.17
N THR A 17 12.31 23.12 -2.18
CA THR A 17 11.84 22.59 -0.90
C THR A 17 10.54 21.81 -1.05
N CYS A 18 9.61 22.26 -1.89
CA CYS A 18 8.38 21.52 -2.19
C CYS A 18 8.67 20.18 -2.88
N ILE A 19 9.55 20.17 -3.87
CA ILE A 19 9.97 18.93 -4.57
C ILE A 19 10.62 17.97 -3.58
N LEU A 20 11.54 18.45 -2.74
CA LEU A 20 12.20 17.62 -1.73
C LEU A 20 11.18 17.01 -0.76
N LEU A 21 10.20 17.79 -0.31
CA LEU A 21 9.11 17.34 0.55
C LEU A 21 8.31 16.22 -0.11
N ILE A 22 7.92 16.38 -1.38
CA ILE A 22 7.15 15.37 -2.12
C ILE A 22 7.96 14.10 -2.34
N VAL A 23 9.23 14.23 -2.74
CA VAL A 23 10.15 13.11 -2.95
C VAL A 23 10.44 12.35 -1.66
N VAL A 24 10.26 12.96 -0.48
CA VAL A 24 10.37 12.28 0.81
C VAL A 24 9.01 11.72 1.26
N LEU A 25 7.92 12.46 1.07
CA LEU A 25 6.57 12.07 1.51
C LEU A 25 6.05 10.86 0.73
N VAL A 26 6.26 10.82 -0.60
CA VAL A 26 5.77 9.74 -1.46
C VAL A 26 6.39 8.41 -1.04
N PRO A 27 7.73 8.23 -1.00
CA PRO A 27 8.39 7.14 -0.31
C PRO A 27 7.85 6.80 1.07
N LEU A 28 7.72 7.77 1.99
CA LEU A 28 7.30 7.47 3.36
C LEU A 28 5.87 6.93 3.46
N VAL A 29 4.99 7.27 2.50
CA VAL A 29 3.61 6.74 2.46
C VAL A 29 3.50 5.48 1.59
N VAL A 30 4.34 5.34 0.57
CA VAL A 30 4.36 4.18 -0.33
C VAL A 30 5.19 3.02 0.22
N PHE A 31 6.20 3.27 1.05
CA PHE A 31 7.01 2.22 1.67
C PHE A 31 6.30 1.38 2.74
N PRO A 32 5.37 1.90 3.59
CA PRO A 32 4.57 1.03 4.45
C PRO A 32 3.60 0.15 3.66
N THR A 33 3.25 0.52 2.43
CA THR A 33 2.36 -0.27 1.55
C THR A 33 3.11 -1.18 0.59
N PHE A 34 4.37 -0.92 0.26
CA PHE A 34 5.18 -1.83 -0.56
C PHE A 34 5.44 -3.19 0.10
N THR A 35 5.29 -3.28 1.42
CA THR A 35 5.28 -4.58 2.11
C THR A 35 4.00 -5.39 1.86
N GLU A 36 2.93 -4.77 1.35
CA GLU A 36 1.67 -5.41 0.95
C GLU A 36 1.75 -5.99 -0.47
N GLU A 37 2.55 -5.37 -1.37
CA GLU A 37 2.70 -5.81 -2.77
C GLU A 37 3.59 -7.06 -2.96
N LEU A 38 4.14 -7.61 -1.88
CA LEU A 38 4.75 -8.93 -1.89
C LEU A 38 3.73 -10.07 -1.74
N VAL A 39 2.45 -9.74 -1.52
CA VAL A 39 1.41 -10.73 -1.26
C VAL A 39 0.36 -10.74 -2.36
N ASP A 40 0.69 -11.42 -3.45
CA ASP A 40 -0.16 -11.66 -4.62
C ASP A 40 -1.27 -12.67 -4.27
N TYR A 41 -2.30 -12.21 -3.55
CA TYR A 41 -3.47 -13.02 -3.23
C TYR A 41 -4.43 -13.08 -4.43
N ASP A 42 -4.96 -14.28 -4.69
CA ASP A 42 -5.99 -14.45 -5.72
C ASP A 42 -7.30 -13.78 -5.28
N PRO A 43 -7.91 -12.87 -6.06
CA PRO A 43 -9.21 -12.28 -5.72
C PRO A 43 -10.35 -13.31 -5.75
N VAL A 44 -10.19 -14.46 -6.40
CA VAL A 44 -11.17 -15.54 -6.39
C VAL A 44 -10.97 -16.40 -5.14
N PRO A 45 -11.98 -16.52 -4.26
CA PRO A 45 -11.82 -17.29 -3.03
C PRO A 45 -11.82 -18.80 -3.31
N VAL A 46 -10.92 -19.51 -2.64
CA VAL A 46 -10.87 -20.97 -2.56
C VAL A 46 -11.58 -21.47 -1.30
N THR A 47 -11.82 -22.77 -1.20
CA THR A 47 -12.47 -23.35 -0.02
C THR A 47 -11.42 -23.81 0.99
N CYS A 48 -11.38 -23.15 2.15
CA CYS A 48 -10.56 -23.56 3.29
C CYS A 48 -11.34 -24.46 4.24
N VAL A 49 -10.66 -25.45 4.80
CA VAL A 49 -11.16 -26.36 5.82
C VAL A 49 -10.23 -26.31 7.03
N LEU A 50 -10.82 -26.12 8.21
CA LEU A 50 -10.05 -26.03 9.46
C LEU A 50 -9.44 -27.36 9.85
N GLU A 51 -8.17 -27.31 10.22
CA GLU A 51 -7.57 -28.38 11.02
C GLU A 51 -8.07 -28.26 12.46
N MET A 52 -8.60 -29.34 13.03
CA MET A 52 -9.17 -29.32 14.39
C MET A 52 -8.12 -28.99 15.47
N LYS A 53 -6.84 -29.16 15.16
CA LYS A 53 -5.72 -28.96 16.08
C LYS A 53 -5.25 -27.51 16.06
N GLN A 54 -5.77 -26.71 16.99
CA GLN A 54 -5.22 -25.38 17.30
C GLN A 54 -3.96 -25.50 18.17
N VAL A 55 -2.95 -24.66 17.92
CA VAL A 55 -1.74 -24.58 18.75
C VAL A 55 -1.73 -23.25 19.49
N ILE A 56 -1.67 -23.31 20.82
CA ILE A 56 -1.53 -22.12 21.67
C ILE A 56 -0.04 -21.91 21.94
N VAL A 57 0.49 -20.79 21.46
CA VAL A 57 1.89 -20.41 21.64
C VAL A 57 1.98 -19.35 22.74
N LYS A 58 2.82 -19.59 23.74
CA LYS A 58 3.06 -18.65 24.86
C LYS A 58 4.27 -17.73 24.62
N ASP A 59 5.10 -18.05 23.64
CA ASP A 59 6.26 -17.25 23.29
C ASP A 59 5.85 -16.03 22.45
N ARG A 60 6.21 -14.85 22.93
CA ARG A 60 5.89 -13.58 22.28
C ARG A 60 6.60 -13.41 20.94
N ALA A 61 7.85 -13.88 20.83
CA ALA A 61 8.62 -13.76 19.60
C ALA A 61 7.94 -14.55 18.48
N LEU A 62 7.49 -15.77 18.78
CA LEU A 62 6.75 -16.61 17.85
C LEU A 62 5.38 -16.01 17.47
N CYS A 63 4.68 -15.36 18.39
CA CYS A 63 3.41 -14.69 18.09
C CYS A 63 3.57 -13.47 17.18
N LYS A 64 4.71 -12.79 17.24
CA LYS A 64 5.05 -11.65 16.36
C LYS A 64 5.31 -12.09 14.92
N VAL A 65 5.81 -13.31 14.70
CA VAL A 65 6.06 -13.83 13.33
C VAL A 65 4.74 -13.98 12.58
N TRP A 66 3.75 -14.64 13.19
CA TRP A 66 2.40 -14.76 12.67
C TRP A 66 1.44 -15.26 13.75
N ASN A 67 0.17 -14.95 13.55
CA ASN A 67 -0.93 -15.43 14.37
C ASN A 67 -2.21 -15.49 13.51
N SER A 68 -3.19 -16.26 13.96
CA SER A 68 -4.49 -16.36 13.30
C SER A 68 -5.54 -15.44 13.94
N CYS A 69 -5.12 -14.52 14.81
CA CYS A 69 -6.04 -13.68 15.55
C CYS A 69 -5.46 -12.32 15.97
N ARG A 70 -6.23 -11.23 15.78
CA ARG A 70 -5.79 -9.83 16.03
C ARG A 70 -5.25 -9.60 17.47
N GLN A 71 -5.64 -10.42 18.47
CA GLN A 71 -5.07 -10.35 19.84
C GLN A 71 -3.55 -10.63 19.91
N GLY A 72 -2.97 -11.34 18.94
CA GLY A 72 -1.53 -11.60 18.86
C GLY A 72 -0.69 -10.36 18.53
N CYS A 73 -1.33 -9.28 18.09
CA CYS A 73 -0.70 -8.07 17.58
C CYS A 73 -0.55 -6.96 18.63
N LYS A 74 -1.07 -7.18 19.84
CA LYS A 74 -0.85 -6.28 20.97
C LYS A 74 0.65 -6.17 21.24
N THR A 75 1.12 -5.00 21.66
CA THR A 75 2.54 -4.74 22.00
C THR A 75 3.12 -5.70 23.06
N LYS A 76 2.27 -6.40 23.82
CA LYS A 76 2.65 -7.44 24.80
C LYS A 76 1.65 -8.61 24.79
N PRO A 77 1.65 -9.48 23.78
CA PRO A 77 0.77 -10.63 23.78
C PRO A 77 1.29 -11.64 24.81
N LYS A 78 0.44 -12.15 25.71
CA LYS A 78 0.82 -13.21 26.68
C LYS A 78 0.82 -14.60 26.03
N SER A 79 -0.04 -14.79 25.03
CA SER A 79 -0.17 -16.01 24.24
C SER A 79 -0.95 -15.71 22.97
N CYS A 80 -0.69 -16.43 21.88
CA CYS A 80 -1.46 -16.37 20.64
C CYS A 80 -1.92 -17.76 20.20
N LYS A 81 -2.95 -17.80 19.36
CA LYS A 81 -3.43 -19.03 18.73
C LYS A 81 -2.95 -19.08 17.29
N ARG A 82 -2.45 -20.25 16.89
CA ARG A 82 -2.10 -20.60 15.53
C ARG A 82 -3.07 -21.64 15.02
N ILE A 83 -3.73 -21.31 13.92
CA ILE A 83 -4.70 -22.14 13.25
C ILE A 83 -4.10 -22.53 11.91
N TRP A 84 -4.22 -23.81 11.60
CA TRP A 84 -3.79 -24.39 10.34
C TRP A 84 -5.02 -24.83 9.57
N VAL A 85 -4.96 -24.68 8.25
CA VAL A 85 -6.07 -25.00 7.35
C VAL A 85 -5.56 -25.75 6.14
N ASN A 86 -6.44 -26.53 5.55
CA ASN A 86 -6.22 -27.19 4.27
C ASN A 86 -7.19 -26.56 3.27
N TYR A 87 -6.72 -26.25 2.06
CA TYR A 87 -7.60 -25.66 1.06
C TYR A 87 -7.57 -26.44 -0.25
N PHE A 88 -8.64 -26.28 -1.01
CA PHE A 88 -8.79 -26.84 -2.35
C PHE A 88 -9.49 -25.82 -3.24
N PHE A 89 -9.17 -25.86 -4.53
CA PHE A 89 -9.85 -25.06 -5.52
C PHE A 89 -11.30 -25.54 -5.65
N SER A 90 -12.24 -24.62 -5.62
CA SER A 90 -13.63 -24.97 -5.87
C SER A 90 -13.76 -25.54 -7.28
N ARG A 91 -14.58 -26.58 -7.43
CA ARG A 91 -14.67 -27.46 -8.62
C ARG A 91 -15.11 -26.73 -9.93
N HIS A 92 -15.32 -25.42 -9.87
CA HIS A 92 -15.64 -24.57 -11.03
C HIS A 92 -14.43 -24.07 -11.83
N ASP A 93 -13.20 -24.21 -11.32
CA ASP A 93 -11.96 -23.82 -12.03
C ASP A 93 -11.11 -25.01 -12.52
N MET A 94 -11.54 -26.24 -12.25
CA MET A 94 -10.87 -27.43 -12.77
C MET A 94 -11.34 -27.66 -14.20
N ASP A 95 -10.47 -27.29 -15.15
CA ASP A 95 -10.55 -27.65 -16.56
C ASP A 95 -10.97 -29.13 -16.71
N LYS A 96 -11.87 -29.39 -17.66
CA LYS A 96 -12.68 -30.61 -17.81
C LYS A 96 -11.86 -31.83 -18.30
N ASN A 97 -10.61 -32.01 -17.88
CA ASN A 97 -9.75 -33.01 -18.50
C ASN A 97 -8.86 -33.83 -17.58
N ASP A 98 -9.21 -33.99 -16.30
CA ASP A 98 -8.65 -35.10 -15.54
C ASP A 98 -9.71 -35.89 -14.79
N SER A 99 -10.02 -37.06 -15.35
CA SER A 99 -10.75 -38.14 -14.70
C SER A 99 -9.85 -38.78 -13.63
N GLN A 100 -9.52 -38.03 -12.59
CA GLN A 100 -8.95 -38.58 -11.36
C GLN A 100 -10.04 -38.75 -10.29
N SER A 101 -10.29 -40.02 -10.02
CA SER A 101 -10.97 -40.64 -8.87
C SER A 101 -11.53 -39.72 -7.77
N LEU A 102 -12.85 -39.77 -7.65
CA LEU A 102 -13.72 -39.24 -6.61
C LEU A 102 -13.50 -39.81 -5.18
N ASN A 103 -12.27 -39.99 -4.68
CA ASN A 103 -12.11 -40.41 -3.29
C ASN A 103 -10.84 -40.02 -2.53
N GLU A 104 -10.08 -39.05 -3.03
CA GLU A 104 -9.22 -38.24 -2.18
C GLU A 104 -9.72 -36.80 -2.31
N ARG A 105 -9.91 -36.10 -1.19
CA ARG A 105 -10.04 -34.65 -1.29
C ARG A 105 -8.72 -34.18 -1.88
N ASN A 106 -8.73 -33.80 -3.15
CA ASN A 106 -7.56 -33.24 -3.83
C ASN A 106 -7.29 -31.86 -3.23
N TRP A 107 -6.61 -31.85 -2.08
CA TRP A 107 -6.17 -30.64 -1.41
C TRP A 107 -5.14 -29.97 -2.31
N ALA A 108 -5.34 -28.69 -2.60
CA ALA A 108 -4.33 -27.89 -3.29
C ALA A 108 -3.08 -27.74 -2.41
N GLN A 109 -3.31 -27.47 -1.11
CA GLN A 109 -2.30 -27.49 -0.06
C GLN A 109 -2.91 -27.89 1.28
N GLN A 110 -2.03 -28.38 2.15
CA GLN A 110 -2.38 -28.81 3.50
C GLN A 110 -1.46 -28.15 4.52
N HIS A 111 -1.94 -28.04 5.75
CA HIS A 111 -1.20 -27.48 6.88
C HIS A 111 -0.64 -26.10 6.54
N VAL A 112 -1.54 -25.18 6.18
CA VAL A 112 -1.20 -23.80 5.82
C VAL A 112 -1.62 -22.85 6.95
N PRO A 113 -0.77 -21.91 7.38
CA PRO A 113 -1.10 -20.95 8.43
C PRO A 113 -2.23 -20.04 7.98
N LEU A 114 -3.29 -19.98 8.78
CA LEU A 114 -4.39 -19.04 8.57
C LEU A 114 -4.03 -17.68 9.15
N LYS A 115 -3.97 -16.65 8.30
CA LYS A 115 -3.83 -15.25 8.70
C LYS A 115 -5.19 -14.54 8.55
N ILE A 116 -5.46 -13.52 9.36
CA ILE A 116 -6.70 -12.75 9.21
C ILE A 116 -6.62 -11.80 8.03
N ASN A 117 -5.49 -11.10 7.91
CA ASN A 117 -5.20 -10.15 6.83
C ASN A 117 -3.73 -10.31 6.37
N HIS A 118 -3.36 -9.68 5.25
CA HIS A 118 -2.02 -9.67 4.68
C HIS A 118 -0.94 -9.21 5.69
N GLN A 119 -1.25 -8.24 6.56
CA GLN A 119 -0.38 -7.75 7.64
C GLN A 119 -0.15 -8.77 8.78
N ALA A 120 -0.81 -9.94 8.74
CA ALA A 120 -0.91 -10.91 9.84
C ALA A 120 -1.48 -10.32 11.15
N CYS A 121 -1.87 -9.05 11.11
CA CYS A 121 -2.33 -8.19 12.18
C CYS A 121 -3.25 -7.15 11.57
N GLY A 122 -4.54 -7.16 11.91
CA GLY A 122 -5.46 -6.12 11.47
C GLY A 122 -5.60 -5.02 12.51
N GLU A 123 -5.91 -3.79 12.07
CA GLU A 123 -6.42 -2.73 12.95
C GLU A 123 -7.79 -3.13 13.52
N GLU A 124 -8.07 -2.75 14.77
CA GLU A 124 -9.17 -3.25 15.60
C GLU A 124 -10.55 -3.23 14.90
N PRO A 125 -11.42 -4.24 15.14
CA PRO A 125 -12.24 -4.19 16.36
C PRO A 125 -12.23 -5.48 17.21
N GLU A 126 -13.02 -5.42 18.29
CA GLU A 126 -13.10 -6.20 19.54
C GLU A 126 -13.54 -7.68 19.40
N VAL A 127 -13.08 -8.41 18.37
CA VAL A 127 -13.44 -9.83 18.25
C VAL A 127 -12.58 -10.67 19.20
N ASP A 128 -13.22 -11.31 20.18
CA ASP A 128 -12.58 -12.32 21.02
C ASP A 128 -12.15 -13.50 20.13
N CYS A 129 -10.84 -13.79 20.10
CA CYS A 129 -10.27 -14.92 19.36
C CYS A 129 -10.94 -16.25 19.69
N LYS A 130 -11.53 -16.38 20.88
CA LYS A 130 -12.31 -17.55 21.25
C LYS A 130 -13.58 -17.64 20.42
N LEU A 131 -14.35 -16.56 20.32
CA LEU A 131 -15.60 -16.51 19.54
C LEU A 131 -15.33 -16.68 18.05
N PHE A 132 -14.31 -16.00 17.52
CA PHE A 132 -13.89 -16.13 16.12
C PHE A 132 -13.59 -17.58 15.74
N PHE A 133 -12.83 -18.29 16.58
CA PHE A 133 -12.48 -19.68 16.33
C PHE A 133 -13.66 -20.64 16.47
N GLU A 134 -14.58 -20.40 17.41
CA GLU A 134 -15.78 -21.23 17.56
C GLU A 134 -16.75 -21.03 16.38
N ASN A 135 -16.85 -19.81 15.84
CA ASN A 135 -17.62 -19.54 14.61
C ASN A 135 -17.03 -20.29 13.41
N LEU A 136 -15.71 -20.21 13.24
CA LEU A 136 -14.96 -20.93 12.20
C LEU A 136 -15.19 -22.45 12.30
N LYS A 137 -15.06 -23.03 13.50
CA LYS A 137 -15.33 -24.46 13.75
C LYS A 137 -16.73 -24.88 13.36
N THR A 138 -17.71 -24.01 13.61
CA THR A 138 -19.13 -24.29 13.30
C THR A 138 -19.35 -24.38 11.80
N GLN A 139 -18.71 -23.51 11.02
CA GLN A 139 -18.83 -23.51 9.56
C GLN A 139 -18.12 -24.70 8.90
N ARG A 140 -17.06 -25.27 9.52
CA ARG A 140 -16.18 -26.36 9.02
C ARG A 140 -15.43 -26.04 7.73
N GLN A 141 -16.07 -25.36 6.78
CA GLN A 141 -15.53 -24.86 5.52
C GLN A 141 -15.92 -23.39 5.33
N PHE A 142 -15.00 -22.57 4.85
CA PHE A 142 -15.21 -21.14 4.66
C PHE A 142 -14.37 -20.64 3.46
N PRO A 143 -14.80 -19.56 2.79
CA PRO A 143 -14.03 -18.97 1.70
C PRO A 143 -12.74 -18.33 2.24
N CYS A 144 -11.64 -18.50 1.52
CA CYS A 144 -10.35 -17.92 1.85
C CYS A 144 -9.56 -17.59 0.58
N HIS A 145 -8.57 -16.72 0.69
CA HIS A 145 -7.70 -16.30 -0.41
C HIS A 145 -6.30 -16.88 -0.18
N TYR A 146 -5.72 -17.47 -1.21
CA TYR A 146 -4.37 -18.02 -1.18
C TYR A 146 -3.41 -17.11 -1.93
N ASN A 147 -2.15 -17.06 -1.50
CA ASN A 147 -1.12 -16.32 -2.21
C ASN A 147 -0.61 -17.16 -3.39
N ARG A 148 -0.71 -16.60 -4.61
CA ARG A 148 -0.28 -17.22 -5.87
C ARG A 148 1.24 -17.42 -5.94
N ARG A 149 2.01 -16.51 -5.34
CA ARG A 149 3.48 -16.61 -5.26
C ARG A 149 3.94 -17.52 -4.12
N ASN A 150 3.21 -17.54 -3.02
CA ASN A 150 3.53 -18.35 -1.83
C ASN A 150 2.30 -19.14 -1.37
N THR A 151 2.15 -20.36 -1.87
CA THR A 151 0.99 -21.22 -1.56
C THR A 151 0.93 -21.70 -0.10
N HIS A 152 1.98 -21.42 0.70
CA HIS A 152 2.08 -21.74 2.13
C HIS A 152 1.55 -20.64 3.05
N GLU A 153 0.66 -19.76 2.57
CA GLU A 153 -0.12 -18.85 3.41
C GLU A 153 -1.50 -18.58 2.82
N VAL A 154 -2.48 -18.35 3.69
CA VAL A 154 -3.86 -18.01 3.31
C VAL A 154 -4.46 -16.97 4.24
N VAL A 155 -5.40 -16.20 3.70
CA VAL A 155 -6.05 -15.07 4.36
C VAL A 155 -7.57 -15.19 4.27
N VAL A 156 -8.29 -14.76 5.31
CA VAL A 156 -9.76 -14.78 5.35
C VAL A 156 -10.37 -13.53 4.74
N GLU A 157 -9.87 -12.35 5.15
CA GLU A 157 -10.35 -11.06 4.68
C GLU A 157 -9.29 -10.48 3.73
N TYR A 158 -9.64 -10.41 2.44
CA TYR A 158 -8.84 -9.71 1.44
C TYR A 158 -9.65 -8.51 0.93
N SER A 159 -9.25 -7.29 1.33
CA SER A 159 -9.86 -6.05 0.90
C SER A 159 -8.86 -5.17 0.15
N TRP A 160 -8.79 -5.36 -1.17
CA TRP A 160 -7.99 -4.52 -2.09
C TRP A 160 -8.40 -3.04 -2.06
N GLU A 161 -9.60 -2.74 -1.56
CA GLU A 161 -10.18 -1.40 -1.47
C GLU A 161 -9.56 -0.59 -0.32
N ASP A 162 -9.27 -1.23 0.83
CA ASP A 162 -8.76 -0.55 2.01
C ASP A 162 -7.30 -0.09 1.84
N GLU A 163 -6.56 -0.75 0.95
CA GLU A 163 -5.16 -0.47 0.64
C GLU A 163 -5.03 0.61 -0.46
N LEU A 164 -5.92 0.60 -1.47
CA LEU A 164 -5.79 1.44 -2.67
C LEU A 164 -6.13 2.91 -2.44
N TYR A 165 -7.19 3.21 -1.68
CA TYR A 165 -7.63 4.59 -1.42
C TYR A 165 -6.60 5.46 -0.70
N PRO A 166 -5.98 5.02 0.42
CA PRO A 166 -4.97 5.83 1.10
C PRO A 166 -3.73 6.03 0.23
N MET A 167 -3.32 5.04 -0.56
CA MET A 167 -2.20 5.17 -1.51
C MET A 167 -2.51 6.20 -2.61
N ALA A 168 -3.68 6.09 -3.24
CA ALA A 168 -4.11 6.98 -4.30
C ALA A 168 -4.23 8.43 -3.82
N PHE A 169 -4.79 8.66 -2.63
CA PHE A 169 -4.90 10.00 -2.06
C PHE A 169 -3.53 10.57 -1.65
N ALA A 170 -2.67 9.75 -1.04
CA ALA A 170 -1.34 10.17 -0.63
C ALA A 170 -0.40 10.53 -1.80
N ILE A 171 -0.60 9.93 -2.98
CA ILE A 171 0.15 10.27 -4.20
C ILE A 171 -0.54 11.42 -4.95
N GLY A 172 -1.86 11.34 -5.10
CA GLY A 172 -2.64 12.30 -5.90
C GLY A 172 -2.64 13.71 -5.31
N LEU A 173 -2.78 13.84 -3.98
CA LEU A 173 -2.82 15.14 -3.30
C LEU A 173 -1.53 15.95 -3.48
N PRO A 174 -0.32 15.45 -3.16
CA PRO A 174 0.91 16.21 -3.35
C PRO A 174 1.23 16.50 -4.83
N LEU A 175 0.94 15.56 -5.75
CA LEU A 175 1.13 15.80 -7.18
C LEU A 175 0.20 16.90 -7.70
N GLY A 176 -1.06 16.91 -7.28
CA GLY A 176 -2.01 17.96 -7.64
C GLY A 176 -1.57 19.34 -7.15
N LEU A 177 -1.13 19.43 -5.89
CA LEU A 177 -0.60 20.68 -5.32
C LEU A 177 0.66 21.17 -6.06
N PHE A 178 1.54 20.26 -6.48
CA PHE A 178 2.73 20.60 -7.25
C PHE A 178 2.38 21.18 -8.63
N ILE A 179 1.44 20.56 -9.35
CA ILE A 179 0.99 21.06 -10.66
C ILE A 179 0.37 22.45 -10.52
N ILE A 180 -0.48 22.66 -9.50
CA ILE A 180 -1.09 23.97 -9.22
C ILE A 180 0.00 25.01 -8.95
N PHE A 181 1.01 24.67 -8.14
CA PHE A 181 2.14 25.56 -7.86
C PHE A 181 2.92 25.93 -9.13
N LEU A 182 3.22 24.96 -10.01
CA LEU A 182 3.89 25.24 -11.28
C LEU A 182 3.09 26.17 -12.20
N VAL A 183 1.77 25.98 -12.27
CA VAL A 183 0.88 26.86 -13.05
C VAL A 183 0.91 28.29 -12.50
N ILE A 184 0.84 28.45 -11.17
CA ILE A 184 0.93 29.75 -10.51
C ILE A 184 2.29 30.41 -10.80
N CYS A 185 3.39 29.65 -10.69
CA CYS A 185 4.73 30.16 -11.02
C CYS A 185 4.85 30.56 -12.49
N ALA A 186 4.28 29.79 -13.42
CA ALA A 186 4.30 30.12 -14.85
C ALA A 186 3.51 31.39 -15.14
N ILE A 187 2.33 31.55 -14.53
CA ILE A 187 1.50 32.75 -14.63
C ILE A 187 2.29 33.94 -14.07
N LEU A 188 2.75 33.87 -12.82
CA LEU A 188 3.50 34.95 -12.18
C LEU A 188 4.76 35.32 -12.96
N GLY A 189 5.49 34.33 -13.47
CA GLY A 189 6.66 34.53 -14.33
C GLY A 189 6.29 35.23 -15.65
N PHE A 190 5.19 34.83 -16.28
CA PHE A 190 4.68 35.48 -17.49
C PHE A 190 4.31 36.95 -17.25
N TRP A 191 3.59 37.26 -16.16
CA TRP A 191 3.24 38.64 -15.79
C TRP A 191 4.48 39.48 -15.43
N TYR A 192 5.43 38.92 -14.67
CA TYR A 192 6.67 39.61 -14.31
C TYR A 192 7.58 39.85 -15.52
N CYS A 193 7.61 38.95 -16.50
CA CYS A 193 8.39 39.12 -17.73
C CYS A 193 7.73 40.14 -18.68
N ARG A 194 6.40 40.07 -18.84
CA ARG A 194 5.64 40.96 -19.73
C ARG A 194 5.45 42.37 -19.18
N GLY A 195 5.52 42.56 -17.86
CA GLY A 195 5.53 43.87 -17.20
C GLY A 195 6.88 44.57 -17.16
N SER A 196 7.95 44.00 -17.74
CA SER A 196 9.24 44.67 -17.83
C SER A 196 9.23 45.66 -19.00
N PRO A 197 9.52 46.96 -18.80
CA PRO A 197 9.69 47.88 -19.92
C PRO A 197 10.90 47.42 -20.73
N GLY A 198 10.68 47.00 -21.98
CA GLY A 198 11.73 46.66 -22.95
C GLY A 198 11.75 45.21 -23.50
N PHE A 199 10.72 44.38 -23.33
CA PHE A 199 10.69 43.06 -23.98
C PHE A 199 9.90 43.13 -25.30
N ASP A 200 10.62 43.10 -26.41
CA ASP A 200 10.07 43.03 -27.78
C ASP A 200 10.14 41.56 -28.25
N PRO A 201 9.00 40.90 -28.54
CA PRO A 201 8.97 39.47 -28.87
C PRO A 201 9.64 39.12 -30.22
N ASP A 202 9.92 40.11 -31.07
CA ASP A 202 10.50 39.91 -32.40
C ASP A 202 12.04 40.03 -32.46
N ASN A 203 12.72 40.39 -31.37
CA ASN A 203 14.19 40.47 -31.36
C ASN A 203 14.82 40.07 -29.99
N PRO A 204 15.37 38.85 -29.87
CA PRO A 204 15.96 38.34 -28.63
C PRO A 204 17.44 38.77 -28.51
N THR A 205 17.73 40.08 -28.53
CA THR A 205 19.08 40.54 -28.20
C THR A 205 19.20 40.85 -26.72
N ILE A 206 20.04 40.05 -26.04
CA ILE A 206 20.46 40.22 -24.65
C ILE A 206 21.15 41.58 -24.50
N ASP A 207 20.45 42.56 -23.93
CA ASP A 207 20.98 43.90 -23.69
C ASP A 207 22.01 43.83 -22.54
N THR A 208 23.26 43.53 -22.89
CA THR A 208 24.39 43.34 -21.95
C THR A 208 25.21 44.61 -21.71
N GLU A 209 24.84 45.74 -22.32
CA GLU A 209 25.70 46.93 -22.37
C GLU A 209 24.97 48.19 -21.90
N ARG A 210 24.65 48.26 -20.60
CA ARG A 210 24.42 49.56 -19.95
C ARG A 210 24.89 49.58 -18.49
N LYS A 211 26.17 49.26 -18.30
CA LYS A 211 26.99 49.86 -17.25
C LYS A 211 28.16 50.54 -17.96
N TYR A 212 28.57 51.70 -17.46
CA TYR A 212 29.61 52.59 -18.02
C TYR A 212 29.14 53.56 -19.11
N ALA A 213 28.43 54.61 -18.70
CA ALA A 213 28.56 55.92 -19.35
C ALA A 213 28.15 57.03 -18.37
N PHE A 214 29.19 57.70 -17.86
CA PHE A 214 29.31 59.11 -17.47
C PHE A 214 28.38 59.74 -16.39
N GLU A 215 29.08 60.23 -15.36
CA GLU A 215 28.78 61.22 -14.29
C GLU A 215 27.73 60.91 -13.22
#